data_AF-F7XWZ3-F1
#
_entry.id   AF-F7XWZ3-F1
#
_cell.length_a   1.000
_cell.length_b   1.000
_cell.length_c   1.000
_cell.angle_alpha   90.00
_cell.angle_beta   90.00
_cell.angle_gamma   90.00
#
_symmetry.space_group_name_H-M   'P 1'
#
loop_
_entity.id
_entity.type
_entity.pdbx_description
1 polymer ?
#
loop_
_entity_poly.entity_id
_entity_poly.type
_entity_poly.pdbx_seq_one_letter_code
_entity_poly.pdbx_strand_id
1 'polypeptide(L)'
;MATKSTIVIKKSHSSKSNPSRFYGTGRRKEATAKCWLSPGSGKVVVNSKEVEHYFARPVLRMIINQPFAATATLGKFDVICNVIGGGLSGQAGAVRHGISRALDKVDPNLHSILRSGDFLTRDSREVERKMYGHKKSRKSFQFSKR
;
A
#
# COMPACT_ATOMS: atom_id res chain seq x y z
N MET A 1 -31.84 33.62 36.08
CA MET A 1 -32.14 32.50 35.15
C MET A 1 -30.92 32.25 34.30
N ALA A 2 -30.37 31.04 34.41
CA ALA A 2 -29.05 30.66 33.89
C ALA A 2 -29.05 30.34 32.39
N THR A 3 -27.90 30.65 31.77
CA THR A 3 -27.20 29.94 30.69
C THR A 3 -27.95 29.55 29.41
N LYS A 4 -27.59 30.20 28.29
CA LYS A 4 -27.21 29.53 27.03
C LYS A 4 -26.21 30.39 26.25
N SER A 5 -24.95 30.41 26.69
CA SER A 5 -23.84 30.74 25.80
C SER A 5 -23.61 29.53 24.90
N THR A 6 -24.03 29.63 23.64
CA THR A 6 -23.72 28.65 22.61
C THR A 6 -22.21 28.64 22.38
N ILE A 7 -21.51 27.65 22.94
CA ILE A 7 -20.12 27.36 22.59
C ILE A 7 -20.14 26.82 21.16
N VAL A 8 -19.93 27.71 20.19
CA VAL A 8 -19.60 27.31 18.83
C VAL A 8 -18.25 26.62 18.90
N ILE A 9 -18.26 25.30 18.74
CA ILE A 9 -17.07 24.46 18.62
C ILE A 9 -16.26 25.00 17.44
N LYS A 10 -15.18 25.73 17.74
CA LYS A 10 -14.18 26.12 16.75
C LYS A 10 -13.69 24.85 16.09
N LYS A 11 -14.00 24.69 14.80
CA LYS A 11 -13.43 23.68 13.90
C LYS A 11 -11.90 23.75 14.06
N SER A 12 -11.33 22.73 14.71
CA SER A 12 -9.89 22.65 14.94
C SER A 12 -9.16 22.71 13.61
N HIS A 13 -8.23 23.66 13.52
CA HIS A 13 -7.35 23.85 12.37
C HIS A 13 -6.51 22.58 12.17
N SER A 14 -6.61 21.96 10.99
CA SER A 14 -5.64 20.93 10.56
C SER A 14 -4.35 21.63 10.12
N SER A 15 -3.60 22.13 11.09
CA SER A 15 -2.33 22.81 10.91
C SER A 15 -1.16 21.81 10.83
N LYS A 16 -0.30 22.05 9.83
CA LYS A 16 1.11 21.65 9.72
C LYS A 16 1.40 20.16 9.47
N SER A 17 2.03 19.90 8.32
CA SER A 17 2.73 18.66 8.00
C SER A 17 3.77 18.35 9.09
N ASN A 18 3.58 17.24 9.79
CA ASN A 18 4.60 16.69 10.68
C ASN A 18 5.92 16.49 9.90
N PRO A 19 7.05 17.05 10.36
CA PRO A 19 8.31 17.08 9.62
C PRO A 19 9.03 15.71 9.51
N SER A 20 8.47 14.64 10.08
CA SER A 20 9.06 13.29 10.03
C SER A 20 8.05 12.26 9.50
N ARG A 21 7.52 12.52 8.29
CA ARG A 21 6.73 11.53 7.55
C ARG A 21 7.38 11.24 6.21
N PHE A 22 7.86 10.02 6.04
CA PHE A 22 8.45 9.58 4.79
C PHE A 22 7.36 9.09 3.85
N TYR A 23 7.34 9.66 2.65
CA TYR A 23 6.31 9.37 1.65
C TYR A 23 6.77 8.33 0.64
N GLY A 24 5.97 7.29 0.45
CA GLY A 24 6.18 6.27 -0.57
C GLY A 24 4.91 5.99 -1.38
N THR A 25 5.08 5.77 -2.68
CA THR A 25 3.98 5.37 -3.56
C THR A 25 4.20 3.98 -4.12
N GLY A 26 3.17 3.16 -4.12
CA GLY A 26 3.21 1.84 -4.72
C GLY A 26 2.08 1.64 -5.71
N ARG A 27 2.35 0.88 -6.77
CA ARG A 27 1.35 0.53 -7.79
C ARG A 27 1.53 -0.93 -8.18
N ARG A 28 0.42 -1.65 -8.32
CA ARG A 28 0.39 -3.03 -8.84
C ARG A 28 -0.95 -3.28 -9.52
N LYS A 29 -0.92 -3.73 -10.77
CA LYS A 29 -2.12 -3.78 -11.62
C LYS A 29 -2.81 -2.41 -11.57
N GLU A 30 -4.11 -2.39 -11.26
CA GLU A 30 -4.92 -1.17 -11.11
C GLU A 30 -4.85 -0.54 -9.71
N ALA A 31 -4.22 -1.20 -8.74
CA ALA A 31 -4.17 -0.71 -7.37
C ALA A 31 -3.06 0.34 -7.21
N THR A 32 -3.39 1.46 -6.56
CA THR A 32 -2.47 2.52 -6.18
C THR A 32 -2.50 2.73 -4.67
N ALA A 33 -1.33 2.71 -4.03
CA ALA A 33 -1.14 2.92 -2.60
C ALA A 33 -0.28 4.16 -2.36
N LYS A 34 -0.76 5.07 -1.51
CA LYS A 34 -0.02 6.20 -0.95
C LYS A 34 0.28 5.87 0.50
N CYS A 35 1.56 5.71 0.83
CA CYS A 35 2.03 5.25 2.13
C CYS A 35 2.82 6.38 2.80
N TRP A 36 2.56 6.59 4.08
CA TRP A 36 3.28 7.50 4.94
C TRP A 36 3.88 6.68 6.09
N LEU A 37 5.19 6.78 6.26
CA LEU A 37 5.91 6.15 7.35
C LEU A 37 6.32 7.20 8.39
N SER A 38 6.16 6.85 9.65
CA SER A 38 6.66 7.61 10.80
C SER A 38 7.37 6.66 11.75
N PRO A 39 8.46 7.08 12.43
CA PRO A 39 9.04 6.29 13.51
C PRO A 39 8.02 6.12 14.63
N GLY A 40 7.83 4.90 15.15
CA GLY A 40 6.75 4.59 16.08
C GLY A 40 6.68 3.13 16.52
N SER A 41 5.47 2.67 16.85
CA SER A 41 5.18 1.40 17.54
C SER A 41 4.93 0.18 16.65
N GLY A 42 4.99 0.32 15.33
CA GLY A 42 4.70 -0.78 14.39
C GLY A 42 3.23 -0.88 13.96
N LYS A 43 2.41 0.14 14.22
CA LYS A 43 0.98 0.14 13.87
C LYS A 43 0.78 0.37 12.38
N VAL A 44 0.05 -0.52 11.72
CA VAL A 44 -0.28 -0.41 10.29
C VAL A 44 -1.78 -0.13 10.12
N VAL A 45 -2.10 1.04 9.61
CA VAL A 45 -3.47 1.49 9.32
C VAL A 45 -3.65 1.66 7.81
N VAL A 46 -4.70 1.05 7.26
CA VAL A 46 -5.03 1.07 5.83
C VAL A 46 -6.45 1.61 5.66
N ASN A 47 -6.60 2.73 4.94
CA ASN A 47 -7.90 3.40 4.72
C ASN A 47 -8.70 3.59 6.03
N SER A 48 -8.02 4.07 7.08
CA SER A 48 -8.59 4.29 8.42
C SER A 48 -9.08 3.03 9.15
N LYS A 49 -8.71 1.84 8.69
CA LYS A 49 -8.98 0.56 9.35
C LYS A 49 -7.67 -0.14 9.70
N GLU A 50 -7.69 -0.97 10.73
CA GLU A 50 -6.51 -1.78 11.07
C GLU A 50 -6.24 -2.84 10.00
N VAL A 51 -4.97 -3.22 9.84
CA VAL A 51 -4.53 -4.13 8.78
C VAL A 51 -5.23 -5.49 8.84
N GLU A 52 -5.61 -5.94 10.05
CA GLU A 52 -6.28 -7.23 10.26
C GLU A 52 -7.72 -7.24 9.76
N HIS A 53 -8.43 -6.12 9.99
CA HIS A 53 -9.80 -5.96 9.53
C HIS A 53 -9.88 -5.71 8.02
N TYR A 54 -8.90 -5.00 7.44
CA TYR A 54 -8.88 -4.76 6.00
C TYR A 54 -8.43 -5.98 5.20
N PHE A 55 -7.36 -6.65 5.64
CA PHE A 55 -6.81 -7.83 5.02
C PHE A 55 -7.10 -9.08 5.85
N ALA A 56 -8.31 -9.62 5.71
CA ALA A 56 -8.73 -10.82 6.43
C ALA A 56 -7.75 -12.01 6.26
N ARG A 57 -7.21 -12.19 5.05
CA ARG A 57 -6.29 -13.29 4.74
C ARG A 57 -4.89 -13.04 5.34
N PRO A 58 -4.33 -13.96 6.16
CA PRO A 58 -3.02 -13.79 6.78
C PRO A 58 -1.87 -13.72 5.75
N VAL A 59 -2.01 -14.38 4.60
CA VAL A 59 -1.03 -14.31 3.50
C VAL A 59 -0.82 -12.88 3.02
N LEU A 60 -1.88 -12.06 2.97
CA LEU A 60 -1.77 -10.67 2.53
C LEU A 60 -1.07 -9.79 3.56
N ARG A 61 -1.28 -10.06 4.86
CA ARG A 61 -0.58 -9.42 5.97
C ARG A 61 0.91 -9.74 5.93
N MET A 62 1.26 -11.00 5.68
CA MET A 62 2.65 -11.42 5.53
C MET A 62 3.37 -10.67 4.40
N ILE A 63 2.71 -10.49 3.25
CA ILE A 63 3.27 -9.74 2.10
C ILE A 63 3.60 -8.29 2.48
N ILE A 64 2.76 -7.64 3.28
CA ILE A 64 2.98 -6.26 3.75
C ILE A 64 4.17 -6.19 4.70
N ASN A 65 4.40 -7.23 5.51
CA ASN A 65 5.46 -7.28 6.51
C ASN A 65 6.83 -7.68 5.94
N GLN A 66 6.89 -8.25 4.73
CA GLN A 66 8.14 -8.65 4.06
C GLN A 66 9.26 -7.58 4.06
N PRO A 67 9.03 -6.32 3.65
CA PRO A 67 10.08 -5.30 3.64
C PRO A 67 10.60 -4.96 5.04
N PHE A 68 9.77 -5.03 6.07
CA PHE A 68 10.19 -4.83 7.46
C PHE A 68 11.02 -6.00 7.99
N ALA A 69 10.67 -7.23 7.58
CA ALA A 69 11.46 -8.42 7.92
C ALA A 69 12.85 -8.38 7.25
N ALA A 70 12.91 -7.99 5.97
CA ALA A 70 14.17 -7.91 5.23
C ALA A 70 15.15 -6.85 5.79
N THR A 71 14.62 -5.74 6.30
CA THR A 71 15.43 -4.64 6.86
C THR A 71 15.63 -4.76 8.37
N ALA A 72 15.11 -5.81 9.02
CA ALA A 72 15.10 -5.96 10.48
C ALA A 72 14.55 -4.70 11.22
N THR A 73 13.51 -4.10 10.65
CA THR A 73 12.84 -2.89 11.17
C THR A 73 11.44 -3.16 11.70
N LEU A 74 11.10 -4.43 11.95
CA LEU A 74 9.84 -4.83 12.56
C LEU A 74 9.61 -4.05 13.87
N GLY A 75 8.45 -3.40 13.99
CA GLY A 75 8.05 -2.65 15.18
C GLY A 75 8.65 -1.25 15.32
N LYS A 76 9.49 -0.77 14.39
CA LYS A 76 10.13 0.55 14.48
C LYS A 76 9.34 1.69 13.82
N PHE A 77 8.42 1.35 12.91
CA PHE A 77 7.71 2.33 12.09
C PHE A 77 6.20 2.12 12.12
N ASP A 78 5.47 3.20 12.35
CA ASP A 78 4.04 3.27 12.10
C ASP A 78 3.77 3.61 10.63
N VAL A 79 2.75 2.99 10.06
CA VAL A 79 2.39 3.09 8.65
C VAL A 79 0.96 3.54 8.50
N ILE A 80 0.75 4.62 7.76
CA ILE A 80 -0.57 5.08 7.34
C ILE A 80 -0.66 4.98 5.81
N CYS A 81 -1.53 4.11 5.32
CA CYS A 81 -1.71 3.84 3.91
C CYS A 81 -3.11 4.22 3.44
N ASN A 82 -3.17 4.98 2.34
CA ASN A 82 -4.40 5.19 1.58
C ASN A 82 -4.30 4.42 0.26
N VAL A 83 -5.25 3.52 0.01
CA VAL A 83 -5.24 2.61 -1.13
C VAL A 83 -6.52 2.71 -1.93
N ILE A 84 -6.38 2.80 -3.25
CA ILE A 84 -7.49 2.98 -4.20
C ILE A 84 -7.31 2.02 -5.37
N GLY A 85 -8.41 1.45 -5.86
CA GLY A 85 -8.46 0.61 -7.07
C GLY A 85 -8.02 -0.84 -6.85
N GLY A 86 -8.24 -1.65 -7.89
CA GLY A 86 -7.91 -3.08 -7.91
C GLY A 86 -8.66 -3.92 -6.88
N GLY A 87 -8.10 -5.10 -6.55
CA GLY A 87 -8.60 -5.98 -5.49
C GLY A 87 -7.56 -6.19 -4.38
N LEU A 88 -7.95 -6.85 -3.28
CA LEU A 88 -7.17 -6.99 -2.05
C LEU A 88 -5.73 -7.48 -2.28
N SER A 89 -5.52 -8.46 -3.16
CA SER A 89 -4.18 -8.98 -3.47
C SER A 89 -3.31 -7.97 -4.23
N GLY A 90 -3.90 -7.23 -5.18
CA GLY A 90 -3.19 -6.15 -5.89
C GLY A 90 -2.84 -5.00 -4.95
N GLN A 91 -3.77 -4.66 -4.07
CA GLN A 91 -3.61 -3.63 -3.04
C GLN A 91 -2.50 -3.98 -2.04
N ALA A 92 -2.44 -5.20 -1.52
CA ALA A 92 -1.37 -5.63 -0.62
C ALA A 92 0.01 -5.52 -1.29
N GLY A 93 0.13 -5.92 -2.57
CA GLY A 93 1.36 -5.75 -3.34
C GLY A 93 1.72 -4.29 -3.61
N ALA A 94 0.73 -3.42 -3.83
CA ALA A 94 0.96 -1.98 -3.96
C ALA A 94 1.43 -1.37 -2.63
N VAL A 95 0.84 -1.74 -1.50
CA VAL A 95 1.26 -1.29 -0.16
C VAL A 95 2.69 -1.72 0.13
N ARG A 96 3.04 -3.00 -0.13
CA ARG A 96 4.41 -3.51 0.02
C ARG A 96 5.42 -2.64 -0.72
N HIS A 97 5.13 -2.33 -1.99
CA HIS A 97 6.01 -1.50 -2.81
C HIS A 97 6.10 -0.05 -2.30
N GLY A 98 4.97 0.51 -1.84
CA GLY A 98 4.94 1.86 -1.27
C GLY A 98 5.73 1.99 0.02
N ILE A 99 5.64 1.00 0.92
CA ILE A 99 6.44 0.93 2.15
C ILE A 99 7.94 0.85 1.83
N SER A 100 8.30 0.02 0.86
CA SER A 100 9.71 -0.17 0.47
C SER A 100 10.35 1.13 -0.04
N ARG A 101 9.62 1.90 -0.85
CA ARG A 101 10.07 3.23 -1.29
C ARG A 101 10.13 4.28 -0.18
N ALA A 102 9.31 4.13 0.85
CA ALA A 102 9.37 5.01 2.00
C ALA A 102 10.58 4.67 2.88
N LEU A 103 10.86 3.38 3.12
CA LEU A 103 12.05 2.90 3.85
C LEU A 103 13.35 3.33 3.18
N ASP A 104 13.42 3.25 1.85
CA ASP A 104 14.58 3.70 1.06
C ASP A 104 14.91 5.19 1.27
N LYS A 105 13.88 6.02 1.57
CA LYS A 105 14.05 7.44 1.90
C LYS A 105 14.41 7.70 3.35
N VAL A 106 14.13 6.75 4.24
CA VAL A 106 14.49 6.85 5.67
C VAL A 106 15.99 6.68 5.81
N ASP A 107 16.53 5.62 5.21
CA ASP A 107 17.95 5.30 5.25
C ASP A 107 18.40 4.75 3.89
N PRO A 108 19.22 5.50 3.13
CA PRO A 108 19.76 5.06 1.84
C PRO A 108 20.60 3.78 1.92
N ASN A 109 21.13 3.42 3.09
CA ASN A 109 21.91 2.19 3.26
C ASN A 109 21.05 0.94 3.06
N LEU A 110 19.74 1.04 3.29
CA LEU A 110 18.79 -0.07 3.10
C LEU A 110 18.52 -0.36 1.62
N HIS A 111 18.94 0.52 0.70
CA HIS A 111 18.68 0.38 -0.73
C HIS A 111 19.19 -0.95 -1.29
N SER A 112 20.40 -1.37 -0.91
CA SER A 112 21.03 -2.59 -1.40
C SER A 112 20.23 -3.84 -1.00
N ILE A 113 19.76 -3.89 0.24
CA ILE A 113 18.95 -4.98 0.80
C ILE A 113 17.56 -5.01 0.15
N LEU A 114 16.93 -3.84 0.00
CA LEU A 114 15.60 -3.73 -0.61
C LEU A 114 15.61 -4.06 -2.10
N ARG A 115 16.72 -3.76 -2.78
CA ARG A 115 16.93 -4.09 -4.19
C ARG A 115 17.21 -5.57 -4.40
N SER A 116 18.03 -6.19 -3.56
CA SER A 116 18.29 -7.63 -3.64
C SER A 116 17.05 -8.47 -3.32
N GLY A 117 16.16 -7.97 -2.45
CA GLY A 117 14.87 -8.59 -2.13
C GLY A 117 13.72 -8.30 -3.12
N ASP A 118 13.98 -7.68 -4.28
CA ASP A 118 12.98 -7.33 -5.31
C ASP A 118 11.80 -6.47 -4.80
N PHE A 119 12.01 -5.68 -3.74
CA PHE A 119 10.97 -4.84 -3.16
C PHE A 119 10.82 -3.48 -3.85
N LEU A 120 11.90 -3.00 -4.48
CA LEU A 120 11.95 -1.75 -5.23
C LEU A 120 11.52 -1.90 -6.70
N THR A 121 11.44 -3.13 -7.20
CA THR A 121 10.97 -3.39 -8.57
C THR A 121 9.45 -3.34 -8.63
N ARG A 122 8.89 -2.50 -9.50
CA ARG A 122 7.44 -2.50 -9.75
C ARG A 122 7.08 -3.77 -10.51
N ASP A 123 6.09 -4.52 -10.02
CA ASP A 123 5.47 -5.61 -10.78
C ASP A 123 4.69 -5.02 -11.98
N SER A 124 5.24 -5.22 -13.18
CA SER A 124 4.72 -4.67 -14.45
C SER A 124 3.56 -5.47 -15.03
N ARG A 125 3.19 -6.62 -14.44
CA ARG A 125 2.13 -7.48 -14.96
C ARG A 125 0.78 -6.79 -14.88
N GLU A 126 0.15 -6.62 -16.03
CA GLU A 126 -1.18 -6.06 -16.19
C GLU A 126 -2.09 -7.06 -16.93
N VAL A 127 -3.42 -6.87 -16.84
CA VAL A 127 -4.36 -7.77 -17.51
C VAL A 127 -4.32 -7.48 -19.00
N GLU A 128 -3.93 -8.48 -19.80
CA GLU A 128 -3.99 -8.37 -21.25
C GLU A 128 -5.42 -8.12 -21.71
N ARG A 129 -5.59 -7.16 -22.64
CA ARG A 129 -6.89 -6.91 -23.27
C ARG A 129 -7.38 -8.13 -24.05
N LYS A 130 -8.69 -8.21 -24.26
CA LYS A 130 -9.28 -9.20 -25.18
C LYS A 130 -8.84 -8.91 -26.62
N MET A 131 -8.40 -9.95 -27.32
CA MET A 131 -8.08 -9.87 -28.75
C MET A 131 -9.31 -10.22 -29.59
N TYR A 132 -9.46 -9.60 -30.76
CA TYR A 132 -10.52 -9.96 -31.70
C TYR A 132 -10.32 -11.40 -32.20
N GLY A 133 -11.40 -12.11 -32.50
CA GLY A 133 -11.33 -13.53 -32.88
C GLY A 133 -11.01 -14.51 -31.73
N HIS A 134 -10.71 -14.02 -30.53
CA HIS A 134 -10.48 -14.85 -29.34
C HIS A 134 -11.59 -14.69 -28.29
N LYS A 135 -11.85 -15.76 -27.51
CA LYS A 135 -12.80 -15.75 -26.40
C LYS A 135 -12.27 -14.95 -25.20
N LYS A 136 -10.95 -14.92 -25.00
CA LYS A 136 -10.24 -14.11 -23.98
C LYS A 136 -8.98 -13.48 -24.59
N SER A 137 -7.98 -13.10 -23.79
CA SER A 137 -6.72 -12.55 -24.31
C SER A 137 -6.01 -13.51 -25.29
N ARG A 138 -5.92 -14.81 -24.94
CA ARG A 138 -5.27 -15.84 -25.77
C ARG A 138 -6.17 -17.02 -26.16
N LYS A 139 -7.22 -17.29 -25.38
CA LYS A 139 -8.10 -18.46 -25.59
C LYS A 139 -8.84 -18.35 -26.93
N SER A 140 -8.49 -19.20 -27.90
CA SER A 140 -9.20 -19.35 -29.17
C SER A 140 -10.50 -20.13 -29.01
N PHE A 141 -11.36 -20.04 -30.02
CA PHE A 141 -12.47 -20.98 -30.21
C PHE A 141 -11.93 -22.33 -30.70
N GLN A 142 -12.74 -23.39 -30.56
CA GLN A 142 -12.38 -24.70 -31.10
C GLN A 142 -12.32 -24.60 -32.63
N PHE A 143 -11.19 -25.01 -33.22
CA PHE A 143 -11.00 -25.06 -34.66
C PHE A 143 -11.55 -26.39 -35.23
N SER A 144 -12.34 -26.32 -36.30
CA SER A 144 -12.77 -27.49 -37.08
C SER A 144 -11.90 -27.60 -38.33
N LYS A 145 -11.17 -28.72 -38.48
CA LYS A 145 -10.19 -28.95 -39.56
C LYS A 145 -10.80 -29.51 -40.87
N ARG A 146 -12.11 -29.78 -40.87
CA ARG A 146 -12.79 -30.49 -41.97
C ARG A 146 -12.64 -29.80 -43.32
#